data_AF-A0AAE3FYI7-F1
#
_entry.id   AF-A0AAE3FYI7-F1
#
_cell.length_a   1.000
_cell.length_b   1.000
_cell.length_c   1.000
_cell.angle_alpha   90.00
_cell.angle_beta   90.00
_cell.angle_gamma   90.00
#
_symmetry.space_group_name_H-M   'P 1'
#
loop_
_entity.id
_entity.type
_entity.pdbx_description
1 polymer ?
#
loop_
_entity_poly.entity_id
_entity_poly.type
_entity_poly.pdbx_seq_one_letter_code
_entity_poly.pdbx_strand_id
1 'polypeptide(L)'
;MAVSSALDLPRSRIRTWVDENGAPDAARAVDEAHTLGWLGELDTARQTHFSTLVAGIFSGGSISSDLYVPSWTVDRPSVTDAIETALRELGSSVRCRHENVDSRSTEILPERHASLLGRVLVCMGAPLGQKAIDDDLRVPPRLFDASEEVRLAFCEVYLRNRLSPIDGRASGPIMEDRPAVYREQLANLFQSVGIDARSAERTVTVRFDSLPFSIEEL
;
A
#
# COMPACT_ATOMS: atom_id res chain seq x y z
N MET A 1 4.35 37.50 -18.54
CA MET A 1 3.11 36.90 -17.98
C MET A 1 3.32 36.67 -16.49
N ALA A 2 2.40 37.09 -15.63
CA ALA A 2 2.57 36.98 -14.18
C ALA A 2 2.20 35.55 -13.71
N VAL A 3 2.98 34.96 -12.80
CA VAL A 3 2.74 33.62 -12.24
C VAL A 3 1.34 33.48 -11.63
N SER A 4 0.77 34.58 -11.13
CA SER A 4 -0.60 34.68 -10.60
C SER A 4 -1.70 34.40 -11.60
N SER A 5 -1.57 34.88 -12.84
CA SER A 5 -2.58 34.63 -13.88
C SER A 5 -2.47 33.23 -14.48
N ALA A 6 -1.33 32.56 -14.31
CA ALA A 6 -1.12 31.19 -14.80
C ALA A 6 -1.63 30.11 -13.83
N LEU A 7 -1.69 30.42 -12.52
CA LEU A 7 -2.07 29.47 -11.48
C LEU A 7 -3.44 29.73 -10.86
N ASP A 8 -4.16 30.78 -11.28
CA ASP A 8 -5.42 31.23 -10.69
C ASP A 8 -5.38 31.35 -9.15
N LEU A 9 -4.26 31.86 -8.63
CA LEU A 9 -4.03 32.00 -7.20
C LEU A 9 -4.02 33.47 -6.77
N PRO A 10 -4.53 33.79 -5.57
CA PRO A 10 -4.45 35.13 -5.00
C PRO A 10 -3.00 35.63 -4.97
N ARG A 11 -2.77 36.84 -5.46
CA ARG A 11 -1.43 37.46 -5.50
C ARG A 11 -0.75 37.52 -4.13
N SER A 12 -1.52 37.64 -3.04
CA SER A 12 -1.01 37.60 -1.67
C SER A 12 -0.32 36.27 -1.34
N ARG A 13 -0.86 35.14 -1.80
CA ARG A 13 -0.28 33.80 -1.58
C ARG A 13 1.01 33.61 -2.37
N ILE A 14 1.10 34.21 -3.55
CA ILE A 14 2.28 34.13 -4.42
C ILE A 14 3.42 35.03 -3.91
N ARG A 15 3.10 36.21 -3.36
CA ARG A 15 4.13 37.08 -2.76
C ARG A 15 4.89 36.42 -1.62
N THR A 16 4.22 35.67 -0.76
CA THR A 16 4.89 34.87 0.29
C THR A 16 5.86 33.82 -0.27
N TRP A 17 5.66 33.34 -1.50
CA TRP A 17 6.60 32.42 -2.15
C TRP A 17 7.75 33.15 -2.85
N VAL A 18 7.45 34.26 -3.52
CA VAL A 18 8.43 34.97 -4.37
C VAL A 18 9.30 35.95 -3.57
N ASP A 19 8.70 36.71 -2.65
CA ASP A 19 9.37 37.82 -1.96
C ASP A 19 9.97 37.41 -0.62
N GLU A 20 9.39 36.39 0.04
CA GLU A 20 9.77 35.96 1.40
C GLU A 20 10.60 34.67 1.40
N ASN A 21 11.11 34.24 0.24
CA ASN A 21 11.85 32.99 0.05
C ASN A 21 11.08 31.74 0.55
N GLY A 22 9.74 31.83 0.55
CA GLY A 22 8.84 30.73 0.93
C GLY A 22 8.59 29.78 -0.23
N ALA A 23 7.94 28.65 0.05
CA ALA A 23 7.57 27.66 -0.97
C ALA A 23 6.11 27.23 -0.79
N PRO A 24 5.41 26.83 -1.88
CA PRO A 24 4.13 26.14 -1.77
C PRO A 24 4.25 24.87 -0.93
N ASP A 25 3.19 24.50 -0.23
CA ASP A 25 3.18 23.26 0.58
C ASP A 25 3.45 22.01 -0.26
N ALA A 26 3.03 22.02 -1.53
CA ALA A 26 3.36 20.95 -2.47
C ALA A 26 4.87 20.84 -2.75
N ALA A 27 5.56 21.97 -2.88
CA ALA A 27 7.01 21.97 -3.07
C ALA A 27 7.73 21.50 -1.80
N ARG A 28 7.29 21.98 -0.63
CA ARG A 28 7.82 21.51 0.66
C ARG A 28 7.62 20.01 0.86
N ALA A 29 6.45 19.48 0.47
CA ALA A 29 6.17 18.05 0.54
C ALA A 29 7.10 17.22 -0.36
N VAL A 30 7.42 17.71 -1.55
CA VAL A 30 8.39 17.05 -2.45
C VAL A 30 9.79 17.09 -1.85
N ASP A 31 10.23 18.24 -1.33
CA ASP A 31 11.54 18.38 -0.68
C ASP A 31 11.66 17.48 0.57
N GLU A 32 10.58 17.37 1.35
CA GLU A 32 10.52 16.52 2.52
C GLU A 32 10.57 15.03 2.13
N ALA A 33 9.80 14.60 1.12
CA ALA A 33 9.86 13.23 0.62
C ALA A 33 11.23 12.89 0.01
N HIS A 34 11.88 13.85 -0.65
CA HIS A 34 13.24 13.69 -1.13
C HIS A 34 14.24 13.57 0.03
N THR A 35 14.08 14.37 1.09
CA THR A 35 14.91 14.31 2.31
C THR A 35 14.75 12.97 3.04
N LEU A 36 13.54 12.41 3.05
CA LEU A 36 13.25 11.07 3.58
C LEU A 36 13.73 9.94 2.66
N GLY A 37 14.23 10.24 1.46
CA GLY A 37 14.68 9.26 0.48
C GLY A 37 13.52 8.45 -0.13
N TRP A 38 12.33 9.02 -0.20
CA TRP A 38 11.13 8.38 -0.76
C TRP A 38 10.93 8.65 -2.25
N LEU A 39 11.73 9.57 -2.82
CA LEU A 39 11.69 9.95 -4.23
C LEU A 39 13.03 9.63 -4.91
N GLY A 40 12.98 9.33 -6.20
CA GLY A 40 14.15 9.00 -7.01
C GLY A 40 14.41 7.49 -7.08
N GLU A 41 15.68 7.11 -7.21
CA GLU A 41 16.09 5.71 -7.27
C GLU A 41 16.10 5.11 -5.85
N LEU A 42 15.16 4.20 -5.60
CA LEU A 42 15.03 3.50 -4.34
C LEU A 42 15.90 2.24 -4.37
N ASP A 43 16.64 1.98 -3.30
CA ASP A 43 17.24 0.66 -3.11
C ASP A 43 16.16 -0.42 -2.89
N THR A 44 16.57 -1.69 -3.03
CA THR A 44 15.68 -2.84 -2.89
C THR A 44 14.97 -2.85 -1.53
N ALA A 45 15.66 -2.51 -0.43
CA ALA A 45 15.08 -2.53 0.91
C ALA A 45 13.91 -1.54 1.04
N ARG A 46 14.08 -0.29 0.59
CA ARG A 46 13.01 0.71 0.57
C ARG A 46 11.87 0.31 -0.35
N GLN A 47 12.19 -0.23 -1.53
CA GLN A 47 11.16 -0.75 -2.44
C GLN A 47 10.35 -1.87 -1.76
N THR A 48 10.99 -2.78 -1.05
CA THR A 48 10.37 -3.85 -0.27
C THR A 48 9.44 -3.25 0.78
N HIS A 49 9.86 -2.26 1.57
CA HIS A 49 8.99 -1.61 2.56
C HIS A 49 7.78 -0.92 1.93
N PHE A 50 7.95 -0.18 0.83
CA PHE A 50 6.81 0.39 0.11
C PHE A 50 5.88 -0.70 -0.45
N SER A 51 6.45 -1.79 -0.97
CA SER A 51 5.68 -2.93 -1.49
C SER A 51 4.81 -3.57 -0.41
N THR A 52 5.38 -3.79 0.79
CA THR A 52 4.68 -4.26 2.00
C THR A 52 3.51 -3.34 2.34
N LEU A 53 3.72 -2.02 2.41
CA LEU A 53 2.66 -1.07 2.74
C LEU A 53 1.55 -1.05 1.67
N VAL A 54 1.91 -1.06 0.39
CA VAL A 54 0.96 -1.12 -0.73
C VAL A 54 0.14 -2.40 -0.66
N ALA A 55 0.77 -3.56 -0.43
CA ALA A 55 0.08 -4.83 -0.24
C ALA A 55 -0.92 -4.77 0.91
N GLY A 56 -0.52 -4.19 2.04
CA GLY A 56 -1.41 -3.93 3.17
C GLY A 56 -2.62 -3.08 2.78
N ILE A 57 -2.43 -2.02 1.98
CA ILE A 57 -3.56 -1.21 1.48
C ILE A 57 -4.48 -2.05 0.61
N PHE A 58 -3.96 -2.86 -0.32
CA PHE A 58 -4.83 -3.70 -1.14
C PHE A 58 -5.57 -4.75 -0.31
N SER A 59 -4.91 -5.38 0.66
CA SER A 59 -5.43 -6.56 1.37
C SER A 59 -6.37 -6.22 2.53
N GLY A 60 -6.09 -5.16 3.31
CA GLY A 60 -6.88 -4.81 4.49
C GLY A 60 -6.90 -3.31 4.85
N GLY A 61 -6.22 -2.47 4.08
CA GLY A 61 -6.12 -1.03 4.37
C GLY A 61 -6.94 -0.12 3.46
N SER A 62 -6.76 1.18 3.66
CA SER A 62 -7.36 2.23 2.84
C SER A 62 -6.49 3.49 2.85
N ILE A 63 -6.66 4.35 1.85
CA ILE A 63 -6.11 5.72 1.87
C ILE A 63 -7.30 6.66 1.75
N SER A 64 -7.45 7.58 2.71
CA SER A 64 -8.51 8.60 2.68
C SER A 64 -8.36 9.49 1.44
N SER A 65 -9.45 9.69 0.68
CA SER A 65 -9.48 10.59 -0.48
C SER A 65 -9.22 12.05 -0.12
N ASP A 66 -9.60 12.45 1.09
CA ASP A 66 -9.61 13.85 1.50
C ASP A 66 -8.25 14.25 2.07
N LEU A 67 -7.69 13.40 2.93
CA LEU A 67 -6.47 13.70 3.68
C LEU A 67 -5.25 12.91 3.22
N TYR A 68 -5.41 11.94 2.30
CA TYR A 68 -4.35 11.02 1.88
C TYR A 68 -3.70 10.29 3.07
N VAL A 69 -4.42 10.08 4.17
CA VAL A 69 -3.91 9.34 5.32
C VAL A 69 -4.16 7.86 5.07
N PRO A 70 -3.11 7.02 5.00
CA PRO A 70 -3.26 5.58 4.93
C PRO A 70 -3.62 5.02 6.30
N SER A 71 -4.37 3.93 6.30
CA SER A 71 -4.63 3.09 7.46
C SER A 71 -4.65 1.61 7.07
N TRP A 72 -4.28 0.74 7.99
CA TRP A 72 -4.27 -0.71 7.79
C TRP A 72 -5.06 -1.40 8.89
N THR A 73 -6.10 -2.13 8.52
CA THR A 73 -6.77 -3.05 9.44
C THR A 73 -5.98 -4.35 9.48
N VAL A 74 -5.51 -4.73 10.66
CA VAL A 74 -4.65 -5.90 10.85
C VAL A 74 -5.19 -6.79 11.95
N ASP A 75 -5.36 -8.07 11.64
CA ASP A 75 -5.81 -9.09 12.59
C ASP A 75 -4.75 -10.18 12.83
N ARG A 76 -3.65 -10.15 12.07
CA ARG A 76 -2.58 -11.16 12.11
C ARG A 76 -1.28 -10.55 12.63
N PRO A 77 -0.64 -11.10 13.69
CA PRO A 77 0.62 -10.58 14.21
C PRO A 77 1.72 -10.41 13.16
N SER A 78 1.94 -11.39 12.28
CA SER A 78 2.96 -11.25 11.21
C SER A 78 2.68 -10.11 10.23
N VAL A 79 1.41 -9.79 9.96
CA VAL A 79 1.04 -8.65 9.10
C VAL A 79 1.22 -7.34 9.86
N THR A 80 0.80 -7.28 11.12
CA THR A 80 1.04 -6.15 12.03
C THR A 80 2.53 -5.80 12.06
N ASP A 81 3.39 -6.76 12.38
CA ASP A 81 4.83 -6.56 12.51
C ASP A 81 5.46 -6.09 11.18
N ALA A 82 5.04 -6.65 10.05
CA ALA A 82 5.53 -6.26 8.73
C ALA A 82 5.17 -4.80 8.39
N ILE A 83 3.93 -4.38 8.64
CA ILE A 83 3.46 -3.02 8.37
C ILE A 83 4.16 -2.02 9.31
N GLU A 84 4.25 -2.32 10.61
CA GLU A 84 4.92 -1.43 11.56
C GLU A 84 6.41 -1.29 11.26
N THR A 85 7.08 -2.38 10.92
CA THR A 85 8.50 -2.35 10.52
C THR A 85 8.69 -1.49 9.28
N ALA A 86 7.88 -1.69 8.24
CA ALA A 86 7.96 -0.87 7.03
C ALA A 86 7.71 0.62 7.30
N LEU A 87 6.79 0.97 8.20
CA LEU A 87 6.58 2.36 8.61
C LEU A 87 7.81 2.95 9.30
N ARG A 88 8.40 2.22 10.25
CA ARG A 88 9.58 2.67 11.00
C ARG A 88 10.80 2.83 10.10
N GLU A 89 11.06 1.88 9.22
CA GLU A 89 12.18 1.92 8.27
C GLU A 89 12.03 3.04 7.23
N LEU A 90 10.79 3.44 6.93
CA LEU A 90 10.52 4.62 6.11
C LEU A 90 10.55 5.93 6.91
N GLY A 91 10.81 5.91 8.21
CA GLY A 91 10.96 7.10 9.05
C GLY A 91 9.64 7.62 9.65
N SER A 92 8.58 6.83 9.64
CA SER A 92 7.34 7.13 10.35
C SER A 92 7.23 6.34 11.64
N SER A 93 6.92 7.02 12.75
CA SER A 93 6.40 6.32 13.93
C SER A 93 4.98 5.79 13.68
N VAL A 94 4.55 4.85 14.51
CA VAL A 94 3.27 4.15 14.40
C VAL A 94 2.34 4.62 15.51
N ARG A 95 1.07 4.80 15.16
CA ARG A 95 -0.01 4.88 16.14
C ARG A 95 -1.12 3.90 15.79
N CYS A 96 -1.76 3.37 16.81
CA CYS A 96 -2.89 2.46 16.63
C CYS A 96 -4.20 3.10 17.02
N ARG A 97 -5.30 2.58 16.47
CA ARG A 97 -6.67 2.95 16.80
C ARG A 97 -7.47 1.67 17.04
N HIS A 98 -8.44 1.76 17.95
CA HIS A 98 -9.33 0.66 18.34
C HIS A 98 -8.67 -0.53 19.04
N GLU A 99 -7.43 -0.40 19.54
CA GLU A 99 -6.70 -1.49 20.23
C GLU A 99 -7.49 -2.15 21.38
N ASN A 100 -8.38 -1.39 22.02
CA ASN A 100 -9.13 -1.83 23.21
C ASN A 100 -10.64 -1.89 22.95
N VAL A 101 -11.06 -2.14 21.70
CA VAL A 101 -12.47 -2.19 21.32
C VAL A 101 -12.79 -3.54 20.70
N ASP A 102 -13.35 -4.46 21.50
CA ASP A 102 -13.71 -5.83 21.06
C ASP A 102 -14.62 -5.91 19.82
N SER A 103 -15.30 -4.81 19.48
CA SER A 103 -16.20 -4.74 18.31
C SER A 103 -15.53 -4.28 17.02
N ARG A 104 -14.22 -3.95 17.03
CA ARG A 104 -13.50 -3.43 15.86
C ARG A 104 -12.06 -3.93 15.83
N SER A 105 -11.62 -4.36 14.65
CA SER A 105 -10.22 -4.65 14.39
C SER A 105 -9.33 -3.44 14.63
N THR A 106 -8.12 -3.70 15.13
CA THR A 106 -7.08 -2.69 15.34
C THR A 106 -6.68 -2.10 13.99
N GLU A 107 -6.60 -0.76 13.94
CA GLU A 107 -6.10 -0.03 12.79
C GLU A 107 -4.71 0.55 13.10
N ILE A 108 -3.74 0.26 12.25
CA ILE A 108 -2.42 0.91 12.24
C ILE A 108 -2.49 2.15 11.36
N LEU A 109 -1.90 3.27 11.83
CA LEU A 109 -1.75 4.50 11.08
C LEU A 109 -0.33 5.05 11.23
N PRO A 110 0.21 5.77 10.23
CA PRO A 110 1.42 6.54 10.41
C PRO A 110 1.14 7.70 11.37
N GLU A 111 2.04 7.94 12.31
CA GLU A 111 1.96 9.09 13.22
C GLU A 111 2.67 10.32 12.64
N ARG A 112 3.72 10.13 11.84
CA ARG A 112 4.45 11.21 11.16
C ARG A 112 4.30 11.11 9.66
N HIS A 113 4.32 12.26 9.00
CA HIS A 113 4.28 12.37 7.54
C HIS A 113 3.10 11.62 6.88
N ALA A 114 1.99 11.37 7.60
CA ALA A 114 0.95 10.44 7.18
C ALA A 114 0.35 10.77 5.80
N SER A 115 -0.03 12.03 5.59
CA SER A 115 -0.55 12.51 4.30
C SER A 115 0.50 12.48 3.19
N LEU A 116 1.77 12.73 3.52
CA LEU A 116 2.87 12.67 2.55
C LEU A 116 3.11 11.21 2.10
N LEU A 117 3.19 10.29 3.06
CA LEU A 117 3.34 8.87 2.80
C LEU A 117 2.18 8.33 1.97
N GLY A 118 0.94 8.66 2.29
CA GLY A 118 -0.19 8.20 1.49
C GLY A 118 -0.18 8.72 0.06
N ARG A 119 0.29 9.96 -0.18
CA ARG A 119 0.51 10.45 -1.56
C ARG A 119 1.59 9.65 -2.28
N VAL A 120 2.70 9.35 -1.62
CA VAL A 120 3.75 8.48 -2.18
C VAL A 120 3.20 7.09 -2.51
N LEU A 121 2.42 6.49 -1.60
CA LEU A 121 1.78 5.19 -1.82
C LEU A 121 0.83 5.23 -3.03
N VAL A 122 0.05 6.30 -3.20
CA VAL A 122 -0.80 6.49 -4.39
C VAL A 122 0.04 6.59 -5.67
N CYS A 123 1.14 7.34 -5.66
CA CYS A 123 2.08 7.38 -6.79
C CYS A 123 2.71 6.00 -7.08
N MET A 124 2.90 5.18 -6.04
CA MET A 124 3.32 3.80 -6.16
C MET A 124 2.18 2.89 -6.69
N GLY A 125 0.95 3.38 -6.84
CA GLY A 125 -0.19 2.62 -7.36
C GLY A 125 -1.07 2.00 -6.29
N ALA A 126 -0.94 2.40 -5.03
CA ALA A 126 -1.95 2.07 -4.02
C ALA A 126 -3.27 2.75 -4.37
N PRO A 127 -4.41 2.07 -4.22
CA PRO A 127 -5.71 2.65 -4.51
C PRO A 127 -6.08 3.72 -3.48
N LEU A 128 -6.74 4.77 -3.96
CA LEU A 128 -7.26 5.88 -3.15
C LEU A 128 -8.77 5.71 -2.94
N GLY A 129 -9.26 5.82 -1.71
CA GLY A 129 -10.67 5.70 -1.40
C GLY A 129 -11.21 4.26 -1.43
N GLN A 130 -12.45 4.09 -1.90
CA GLN A 130 -13.17 2.80 -1.86
C GLN A 130 -12.78 1.87 -3.01
N LYS A 131 -12.06 0.80 -2.68
CA LYS A 131 -11.58 -0.22 -3.64
C LYS A 131 -12.67 -1.13 -4.20
N ALA A 132 -13.75 -1.35 -3.45
CA ALA A 132 -14.76 -2.37 -3.76
C ALA A 132 -15.69 -1.98 -4.93
N ILE A 133 -15.70 -0.70 -5.30
CA ILE A 133 -16.55 -0.14 -6.36
C ILE A 133 -15.71 0.41 -7.52
N ASP A 134 -14.41 0.12 -7.53
CA ASP A 134 -13.47 0.58 -8.55
C ASP A 134 -13.31 -0.49 -9.64
N ASP A 135 -14.05 -0.31 -10.75
CA ASP A 135 -13.98 -1.19 -11.91
C ASP A 135 -12.62 -1.12 -12.65
N ASP A 136 -11.86 -0.04 -12.42
CA ASP A 136 -10.55 0.22 -13.01
C ASP A 136 -9.39 -0.21 -12.10
N LEU A 137 -9.67 -0.86 -10.98
CA LEU A 137 -8.63 -1.36 -10.09
C LEU A 137 -7.71 -2.35 -10.82
N ARG A 138 -6.40 -2.16 -10.69
CA ARG A 138 -5.34 -3.03 -11.25
C ARG A 138 -4.27 -3.30 -10.21
N VAL A 139 -3.51 -4.38 -10.41
CA VAL A 139 -2.23 -4.55 -9.70
C VAL A 139 -1.26 -3.48 -10.20
N PRO A 140 -0.49 -2.80 -9.31
CA PRO A 140 0.45 -1.76 -9.74
C PRO A 140 1.43 -2.29 -10.79
N PRO A 141 1.46 -1.74 -12.02
CA PRO A 141 2.29 -2.27 -13.10
C PRO A 141 3.77 -2.37 -12.74
N ARG A 142 4.27 -1.41 -11.96
CA ARG A 142 5.66 -1.36 -11.46
C ARG A 142 6.10 -2.61 -10.71
N LEU A 143 5.18 -3.36 -10.10
CA LEU A 143 5.53 -4.59 -9.38
C LEU A 143 6.03 -5.66 -10.35
N PHE A 144 5.52 -5.72 -11.58
CA PHE A 144 5.98 -6.69 -12.57
C PHE A 144 7.43 -6.43 -13.01
N ASP A 145 7.87 -5.16 -12.98
CA ASP A 145 9.25 -4.77 -13.29
C ASP A 145 10.20 -4.79 -12.08
N ALA A 146 9.66 -4.95 -10.87
CA ALA A 146 10.45 -4.95 -9.64
C ALA A 146 11.31 -6.22 -9.49
N SER A 147 12.23 -6.22 -8.53
CA SER A 147 12.95 -7.45 -8.17
C SER A 147 12.00 -8.50 -7.61
N GLU A 148 12.41 -9.77 -7.67
CA GLU A 148 11.64 -10.88 -7.09
C GLU A 148 11.37 -10.67 -5.60
N GLU A 149 12.35 -10.14 -4.86
CA GLU A 149 12.24 -9.80 -3.43
C GLU A 149 11.10 -8.81 -3.16
N VAL A 150 11.02 -7.73 -3.96
CA VAL A 150 9.99 -6.69 -3.81
C VAL A 150 8.60 -7.24 -4.15
N ARG A 151 8.51 -8.07 -5.18
CA ARG A 151 7.26 -8.77 -5.53
C ARG A 151 6.85 -9.74 -4.43
N LEU A 152 7.80 -10.50 -3.88
CA LEU A 152 7.53 -11.50 -2.85
C LEU A 152 7.00 -10.83 -1.57
N ALA A 153 7.58 -9.70 -1.17
CA ALA A 153 7.09 -8.93 -0.02
C ALA A 153 5.63 -8.46 -0.18
N PHE A 154 5.23 -8.07 -1.40
CA PHE A 154 3.82 -7.80 -1.68
C PHE A 154 2.97 -9.05 -1.49
N CYS A 155 3.39 -10.16 -2.11
CA CYS A 155 2.64 -11.41 -2.11
C CYS A 155 2.45 -11.95 -0.69
N GLU A 156 3.50 -11.93 0.12
CA GLU A 156 3.48 -12.42 1.49
C GLU A 156 2.47 -11.68 2.36
N VAL A 157 2.54 -10.34 2.40
CA VAL A 157 1.59 -9.52 3.17
C VAL A 157 0.16 -9.73 2.68
N TYR A 158 -0.04 -9.80 1.36
CA TYR A 158 -1.36 -10.02 0.79
C TYR A 158 -1.94 -11.37 1.23
N LEU A 159 -1.16 -12.43 1.07
CA LEU A 159 -1.58 -13.80 1.34
C LEU A 159 -1.79 -14.05 2.83
N ARG A 160 -0.89 -13.59 3.70
CA ARG A 160 -1.07 -13.68 5.15
C ARG A 160 -2.36 -13.00 5.61
N ASN A 161 -2.76 -11.92 4.96
CA ASN A 161 -3.95 -11.17 5.34
C ASN A 161 -5.25 -11.70 4.72
N ARG A 162 -5.19 -12.45 3.60
CA ARG A 162 -6.38 -12.76 2.78
C ARG A 162 -6.59 -14.22 2.42
N LEU A 163 -5.54 -15.04 2.50
CA LEU A 163 -5.66 -16.46 2.24
C LEU A 163 -6.42 -17.11 3.40
N SER A 164 -7.45 -17.89 3.07
CA SER A 164 -8.23 -18.64 4.05
C SER A 164 -7.90 -20.13 3.93
N PRO A 165 -7.10 -20.70 4.85
CA PRO A 165 -6.89 -22.13 4.89
C PRO A 165 -8.21 -22.90 5.08
N ILE A 166 -8.34 -24.04 4.41
CA ILE A 166 -9.47 -24.96 4.59
C ILE A 166 -8.89 -26.29 5.05
N ASP A 167 -9.36 -26.77 6.20
CA ASP A 167 -8.87 -28.01 6.81
C ASP A 167 -8.85 -29.18 5.81
N GLY A 168 -7.71 -29.87 5.76
CA GLY A 168 -7.50 -31.04 4.90
C GLY A 168 -7.37 -30.72 3.40
N ARG A 169 -7.32 -29.46 2.99
CA ARG A 169 -7.06 -29.06 1.59
C ARG A 169 -5.61 -28.65 1.39
N ALA A 170 -5.06 -28.97 0.22
CA ALA A 170 -3.71 -28.53 -0.20
C ALA A 170 -3.68 -27.10 -0.77
N SER A 171 -4.83 -26.42 -0.79
CA SER A 171 -5.01 -25.08 -1.37
C SER A 171 -6.08 -24.31 -0.62
N GLY A 172 -5.99 -22.99 -0.64
CA GLY A 172 -6.95 -22.08 0.00
C GLY A 172 -7.44 -21.01 -0.97
N PRO A 173 -8.69 -20.56 -0.83
CA PRO A 173 -9.18 -19.41 -1.57
C PRO A 173 -8.78 -18.09 -0.91
N ILE A 174 -8.63 -17.07 -1.75
CA ILE A 174 -8.76 -15.66 -1.40
C ILE A 174 -10.09 -15.21 -1.96
N MET A 175 -11.01 -14.76 -1.09
CA MET A 175 -12.25 -14.12 -1.54
C MET A 175 -11.93 -12.75 -2.11
N GLU A 176 -12.22 -12.55 -3.39
CA GLU A 176 -11.84 -11.35 -4.14
C GLU A 176 -12.95 -10.89 -5.09
N ASP A 177 -13.88 -10.09 -4.55
CA ASP A 177 -15.00 -9.51 -5.28
C ASP A 177 -14.63 -8.19 -5.98
N ARG A 178 -13.47 -8.19 -6.64
CA ARG A 178 -12.93 -7.07 -7.43
C ARG A 178 -12.97 -7.41 -8.93
N PRO A 179 -12.63 -6.50 -9.86
CA PRO A 179 -12.69 -6.79 -11.29
C PRO A 179 -11.92 -8.06 -11.70
N ALA A 180 -12.40 -8.77 -12.73
CA ALA A 180 -11.74 -9.99 -13.21
C ALA A 180 -10.28 -9.75 -13.63
N VAL A 181 -10.03 -8.63 -14.30
CA VAL A 181 -8.67 -8.19 -14.70
C VAL A 181 -7.75 -8.07 -13.49
N TYR A 182 -8.23 -7.50 -12.37
CA TYR A 182 -7.45 -7.40 -11.13
C TYR A 182 -7.09 -8.79 -10.59
N ARG A 183 -8.07 -9.72 -10.53
CA ARG A 183 -7.82 -11.09 -10.05
C ARG A 183 -6.81 -11.84 -10.91
N GLU A 184 -6.90 -11.70 -12.23
CA GLU A 184 -5.95 -12.30 -13.17
C GLU A 184 -4.55 -11.74 -12.97
N GLN A 185 -4.42 -10.42 -12.87
CA GLN A 185 -3.13 -9.78 -12.59
C GLN A 185 -2.55 -10.20 -11.23
N LEU A 186 -3.40 -10.37 -10.21
CA LEU A 186 -2.98 -10.81 -8.89
C LEU A 186 -2.46 -12.25 -8.93
N ALA A 187 -3.16 -13.16 -9.62
CA ALA A 187 -2.69 -14.53 -9.83
C ALA A 187 -1.35 -14.56 -10.60
N ASN A 188 -1.21 -13.73 -11.65
CA ASN A 188 0.03 -13.62 -12.41
C ASN A 188 1.18 -13.07 -11.55
N LEU A 189 0.91 -12.11 -10.66
CA LEU A 189 1.90 -11.59 -9.73
C LEU A 189 2.39 -12.70 -8.77
N PHE A 190 1.49 -13.50 -8.20
CA PHE A 190 1.85 -14.66 -7.37
C PHE A 190 2.71 -15.67 -8.14
N GLN A 191 2.31 -16.02 -9.36
CA GLN A 191 3.06 -16.93 -10.21
C GLN A 191 4.47 -16.42 -10.55
N SER A 192 4.64 -15.09 -10.68
CA SER A 192 5.93 -14.49 -10.99
C SER A 192 7.00 -14.65 -9.88
N VAL A 193 6.59 -15.10 -8.70
CA VAL A 193 7.47 -15.43 -7.56
C VAL A 193 7.37 -16.91 -7.15
N GLY A 194 6.90 -17.77 -8.07
CA GLY A 194 6.85 -19.22 -7.87
C GLY A 194 5.65 -19.76 -7.10
N ILE A 195 4.66 -18.92 -6.78
CA ILE A 195 3.44 -19.35 -6.06
C ILE A 195 2.39 -19.85 -7.08
N ASP A 196 1.93 -21.09 -6.94
CA ASP A 196 0.86 -21.64 -7.80
C ASP A 196 -0.48 -21.05 -7.39
N ALA A 197 -0.92 -20.07 -8.19
CA ALA A 197 -2.18 -19.36 -8.02
C ALA A 197 -3.03 -19.41 -9.29
N ARG A 198 -4.36 -19.42 -9.14
CA ARG A 198 -5.31 -19.38 -10.26
C ARG A 198 -6.47 -18.45 -9.94
N SER A 199 -6.80 -17.56 -10.86
CA SER A 199 -8.00 -16.72 -10.76
C SER A 199 -9.25 -17.53 -11.17
N ALA A 200 -10.36 -17.23 -10.52
CA ALA A 200 -11.69 -17.71 -10.87
C ALA A 200 -12.72 -16.61 -10.59
N GLU A 201 -14.01 -16.93 -10.74
CA GLU A 201 -15.07 -16.00 -10.36
C GLU A 201 -14.99 -15.70 -8.86
N ARG A 202 -14.91 -14.40 -8.53
CA ARG A 202 -14.86 -13.86 -7.16
C ARG A 202 -13.74 -14.41 -6.26
N THR A 203 -12.76 -15.13 -6.81
CA THR A 203 -11.73 -15.81 -6.03
C THR A 203 -10.38 -15.89 -6.73
N VAL A 204 -9.31 -16.00 -5.94
CA VAL A 204 -7.99 -16.46 -6.39
C VAL A 204 -7.61 -17.64 -5.49
N THR A 205 -7.35 -18.82 -6.06
CA THR A 205 -6.96 -20.01 -5.31
C THR A 205 -5.46 -20.18 -5.32
N VAL A 206 -4.86 -20.49 -4.18
CA VAL A 206 -3.41 -20.66 -4.03
C VAL A 206 -3.09 -22.01 -3.42
N ARG A 207 -2.06 -22.70 -3.93
CA ARG A 207 -1.56 -23.95 -3.34
C ARG A 207 -0.57 -23.70 -2.21
N PHE A 208 -0.75 -24.38 -1.09
CA PHE A 208 0.09 -24.17 0.09
C PHE A 208 1.51 -24.71 -0.07
N ASP A 209 1.69 -25.80 -0.83
CA ASP A 209 3.00 -26.41 -1.11
C ASP A 209 3.94 -25.52 -1.95
N SER A 210 3.39 -24.49 -2.61
CA SER A 210 4.14 -23.52 -3.40
C SER A 210 4.56 -22.27 -2.61
N LEU A 211 4.10 -22.11 -1.37
CA LEU A 211 4.40 -20.92 -0.57
C LEU A 211 5.84 -20.99 -0.03
N PRO A 212 6.65 -19.93 -0.23
CA PRO A 212 8.01 -19.87 0.33
C PRO A 212 8.02 -19.45 1.82
N PHE A 213 6.84 -19.26 2.42
CA PHE A 213 6.63 -18.87 3.81
C PHE A 213 5.42 -19.59 4.41
N SER A 214 5.38 -19.70 5.74
CA SER A 214 4.25 -20.30 6.46
C SER A 214 3.11 -19.30 6.65
N ILE A 215 1.88 -19.77 6.49
CA ILE A 215 0.66 -19.04 6.83
C ILE A 215 0.23 -19.43 8.23
N GLU A 216 -0.12 -18.44 9.07
CA GLU A 216 -0.67 -18.69 10.40
C GLU A 216 -2.06 -19.35 10.28
N GLU A 217 -2.30 -20.41 11.05
CA GLU A 217 -3.64 -21.00 11.16
C GLU A 217 -4.62 -19.97 11.78
N LEU A 218 -5.87 -20.01 11.34
CA LEU A 218 -6.96 -19.14 11.85
C LEU A 218 -7.41 -19.60 13.25
#